data_AF-A0A820F5P9-F1
#
_entry.id   AF-A0A820F5P9-F1
#
_cell.length_a   1.000
_cell.length_b   1.000
_cell.length_c   1.000
_cell.angle_alpha   90.00
_cell.angle_beta   90.00
_cell.angle_gamma   90.00
#
_symmetry.space_group_name_H-M   'P 1'
#
loop_
_entity.id
_entity.type
_entity.pdbx_description
1 polymer ?
#
loop_
_entity_poly.entity_id
_entity_poly.type
_entity_poly.pdbx_seq_one_letter_code
_entity_poly.pdbx_strand_id
1 'polypeptide(L)'
;AEASGNERLLLTAAVAAAKINIDKAYEVDKLVPVMDWFNLMTYDFHGSWDQNRAHHSSLNSKDNEKDDTMYIDFAVKYYQKLGMPANKMMLGLGTYGRGDTPAMPYTGFKGESGFVAYYESCIQIVCEKMKETWDAKQLVPFITGPYNQPKAGVENVRSMKYKANYIKQNNLGGAMIWTLDMDDFRGQFCCQGKFPLIKTIKAVLHGQLKLLPKEKMCSTCPTKEYKDFKPNSQSQPQTTEKPTKKSKKSKRDAEGPTPEDVCEELKDGQWPDPTDCKSYFLCRGVGSQWGEQKREICYAGSYFDPNDKTCKWVGADKINCEELVEGYENPVAGVTGSPGDDADDV
;
A
#
# COMPACT_ATOMS: atom_id res chain seq x y z
N ALA A 1 26.21 10.99 -19.78
CA ALA A 1 25.63 12.13 -20.48
C ALA A 1 26.59 12.63 -21.54
N GLU A 2 27.73 13.24 -21.15
CA GLU A 2 28.71 13.76 -22.13
C GLU A 2 29.22 12.71 -23.13
N ALA A 3 29.54 11.50 -22.66
CA ALA A 3 30.01 10.42 -23.54
C ALA A 3 28.90 9.78 -24.40
N SER A 4 27.63 9.85 -23.97
CA SER A 4 26.52 9.13 -24.61
C SER A 4 25.56 10.03 -25.39
N GLY A 5 25.65 11.35 -25.24
CA GLY A 5 24.69 12.32 -25.79
C GLY A 5 23.30 12.32 -25.12
N ASN A 6 23.02 11.36 -24.23
CA ASN A 6 21.74 11.24 -23.53
C ASN A 6 21.67 12.16 -22.31
N GLU A 7 20.44 12.48 -21.90
CA GLU A 7 20.17 13.15 -20.63
C GLU A 7 20.83 12.40 -19.45
N ARG A 8 21.33 13.17 -18.48
CA ARG A 8 21.94 12.59 -17.29
C ARG A 8 20.85 11.93 -16.43
N LEU A 9 21.08 10.69 -16.02
CA LEU A 9 20.23 10.03 -15.03
C LEU A 9 20.25 10.80 -13.70
N LEU A 10 19.07 10.92 -13.11
CA LEU A 10 18.90 11.55 -11.81
C LEU A 10 19.36 10.62 -10.69
N LEU A 11 20.00 11.17 -9.68
CA LEU A 11 20.42 10.46 -8.48
C LEU A 11 19.81 11.11 -7.24
N THR A 12 18.99 10.35 -6.52
CA THR A 12 18.22 10.82 -5.36
C THR A 12 18.33 9.81 -4.23
N ALA A 13 18.08 10.22 -2.99
CA ALA A 13 18.08 9.31 -1.83
C ALA A 13 16.93 9.65 -0.87
N ALA A 14 16.32 8.59 -0.30
CA ALA A 14 15.48 8.73 0.89
C ALA A 14 16.38 8.74 2.13
N VAL A 15 16.24 9.74 2.98
CA VAL A 15 17.13 9.96 4.14
C VAL A 15 16.33 10.12 5.43
N ALA A 16 16.86 9.58 6.54
CA ALA A 16 16.17 9.60 7.83
C ALA A 16 16.02 11.01 8.41
N ALA A 17 14.92 11.28 9.14
CA ALA A 17 14.69 12.58 9.75
C ALA A 17 15.14 12.69 11.23
N ALA A 18 15.35 11.56 11.92
CA ALA A 18 15.77 11.55 13.32
C ALA A 18 17.25 11.93 13.45
N LYS A 19 17.56 12.91 14.31
CA LYS A 19 18.92 13.45 14.52
C LYS A 19 19.98 12.37 14.71
N ILE A 20 19.69 11.38 15.56
CA ILE A 20 20.62 10.28 15.88
C ILE A 20 21.02 9.46 14.64
N ASN A 21 20.11 9.28 13.68
CA ASN A 21 20.39 8.56 12.45
C ASN A 21 21.15 9.45 11.47
N ILE A 22 20.79 10.74 11.41
CA ILE A 22 21.48 11.72 10.56
C ILE A 22 22.97 11.77 10.93
N ASP A 23 23.27 11.96 12.22
CA ASP A 23 24.64 12.10 12.72
C ASP A 23 25.52 10.86 12.50
N LYS A 24 24.91 9.67 12.50
CA LYS A 24 25.63 8.40 12.35
C LYS A 24 25.85 7.99 10.91
N ALA A 25 24.96 8.38 10.00
CA ALA A 25 24.87 7.77 8.67
C ALA A 25 25.19 8.72 7.50
N TYR A 26 25.10 10.05 7.68
CA TYR A 26 25.14 10.97 6.54
C TYR A 26 26.21 12.05 6.68
N GLU A 27 27.20 12.01 5.79
CA GLU A 27 28.09 13.14 5.50
C GLU A 27 27.37 14.11 4.56
N VAL A 28 26.43 14.89 5.11
CA VAL A 28 25.49 15.73 4.34
C VAL A 28 26.21 16.67 3.38
N ASP A 29 27.27 17.32 3.84
CA ASP A 29 28.11 18.25 3.06
C ASP A 29 28.77 17.56 1.85
N LYS A 30 29.13 16.28 1.97
CA LYS A 30 29.71 15.49 0.88
C LYS A 30 28.67 14.89 -0.07
N LEU A 31 27.47 14.61 0.43
CA LEU A 31 26.37 14.07 -0.38
C LEU A 31 25.73 15.17 -1.25
N VAL A 32 25.55 16.38 -0.72
CA VAL A 32 24.85 17.47 -1.42
C VAL A 32 25.38 17.77 -2.84
N PRO A 33 26.70 17.77 -3.12
CA PRO A 33 27.22 18.03 -4.47
C PRO A 33 26.90 16.97 -5.51
N VAL A 34 26.71 15.70 -5.10
CA VAL A 34 26.54 14.57 -6.03
C VAL A 34 25.09 14.16 -6.24
N MET A 35 24.18 14.62 -5.38
CA MET A 35 22.76 14.28 -5.42
C MET A 35 21.94 15.38 -6.11
N ASP A 36 20.93 14.99 -6.87
CA ASP A 36 19.97 15.93 -7.45
C ASP A 36 19.08 16.56 -6.36
N TRP A 37 18.47 15.71 -5.54
CA TRP A 37 17.71 16.09 -4.35
C TRP A 37 17.62 14.94 -3.36
N PHE A 38 17.09 15.23 -2.17
CA PHE A 38 16.89 14.30 -1.08
C PHE A 38 15.41 14.23 -0.70
N ASN A 39 14.93 13.02 -0.44
CA ASN A 39 13.59 12.76 0.06
C ASN A 39 13.68 12.54 1.56
N LEU A 40 13.43 13.58 2.35
CA LEU A 40 13.54 13.49 3.81
C LEU A 40 12.34 12.69 4.34
N MET A 41 12.57 11.54 4.96
CA MET A 41 11.53 10.69 5.55
C MET A 41 11.04 11.29 6.87
N THR A 42 10.36 12.44 6.79
CA THR A 42 9.87 13.24 7.93
C THR A 42 8.56 12.69 8.51
N TYR A 43 8.58 11.40 8.77
CA TYR A 43 7.53 10.59 9.37
C TYR A 43 8.22 9.46 10.16
N ASP A 44 7.45 8.66 10.88
CA ASP A 44 7.97 7.60 11.77
C ASP A 44 8.87 8.13 12.89
N PHE A 45 8.64 9.36 13.32
CA PHE A 45 9.23 9.89 14.55
C PHE A 45 8.76 9.10 15.77
N HIS A 46 7.49 8.69 15.76
CA HIS A 46 6.82 7.98 16.84
C HIS A 46 5.96 6.83 16.30
N GLY A 47 5.76 5.81 17.12
CA GLY A 47 4.99 4.63 16.72
C GLY A 47 4.70 3.67 17.87
N SER A 48 4.29 2.45 17.55
CA SER A 48 3.98 1.39 18.53
C SER A 48 5.18 0.92 19.34
N TRP A 49 6.40 1.29 18.94
CA TRP A 49 7.64 1.01 19.66
C TRP A 49 7.89 1.97 20.82
N ASP A 50 7.17 3.09 20.89
CA ASP A 50 7.30 4.06 21.98
C ASP A 50 6.44 3.69 23.18
N GLN A 51 6.93 3.96 24.38
CA GLN A 51 6.13 3.82 25.61
C GLN A 51 5.05 4.90 25.72
N ASN A 52 5.32 6.09 25.17
CA ASN A 52 4.43 7.23 25.21
C ASN A 52 3.80 7.46 23.83
N ARG A 53 2.48 7.69 23.82
CA ARG A 53 1.76 7.98 22.57
C ARG A 53 2.14 9.36 22.06
N ALA A 54 2.68 9.41 20.86
CA ALA A 54 3.00 10.64 20.15
C ALA A 54 2.70 10.49 18.64
N HIS A 55 2.64 11.61 17.94
CA HIS A 55 2.30 11.62 16.52
C HIS A 55 3.52 11.28 15.66
N HIS A 56 3.38 10.39 14.68
CA HIS A 56 4.52 9.93 13.88
C HIS A 56 5.15 11.00 12.96
N SER A 57 4.46 12.12 12.74
CA SER A 57 4.86 13.13 11.75
C SER A 57 4.44 14.56 12.13
N SER A 58 4.51 14.93 13.41
CA SER A 58 4.18 16.30 13.87
C SER A 58 4.94 17.38 13.12
N LEU A 59 4.28 18.50 12.78
CA LEU A 59 4.94 19.62 12.12
C LEU A 59 5.85 20.39 13.09
N ASN A 60 5.35 20.64 14.30
CA ASN A 60 6.04 21.35 15.38
C ASN A 60 6.18 20.46 16.62
N SER A 61 7.07 20.87 17.53
CA SER A 61 7.16 20.28 18.88
C SER A 61 5.84 20.42 19.64
N LYS A 62 5.54 19.44 20.49
CA LYS A 62 4.36 19.44 21.36
C LYS A 62 4.47 20.49 22.48
N ASP A 63 5.64 20.56 23.12
CA ASP A 63 5.84 21.33 24.35
C ASP A 63 7.04 22.29 24.27
N ASN A 64 7.66 22.45 23.09
CA ASN A 64 8.88 23.23 22.88
C ASN A 64 10.00 22.81 23.85
N GLU A 65 10.04 21.53 24.19
CA GLU A 65 11.10 20.99 25.03
C GLU A 65 12.44 21.13 24.30
N LYS A 66 13.47 21.57 25.03
CA LYS A 66 14.77 21.90 24.43
C LYS A 66 15.43 20.71 23.73
N ASP A 67 15.08 19.49 24.16
CA ASP A 67 15.70 18.25 23.69
C ASP A 67 14.78 17.47 22.73
N ASP A 68 13.61 17.99 22.38
CA ASP A 68 12.75 17.40 21.37
C ASP A 68 13.34 17.61 19.98
N THR A 69 13.63 16.51 19.29
CA THR A 69 14.22 16.47 17.95
C THR A 69 13.38 15.66 16.96
N MET A 70 12.18 15.25 17.36
CA MET A 70 11.35 14.28 16.66
C MET A 70 10.10 14.92 16.03
N TYR A 71 10.33 16.01 15.28
CA TYR A 71 9.29 16.69 14.49
C TYR A 71 9.87 17.29 13.20
N ILE A 72 8.99 17.59 12.25
CA ILE A 72 9.35 18.01 10.89
C ILE A 72 10.25 19.25 10.89
N ASP A 73 9.85 20.32 11.58
CA ASP A 73 10.58 21.59 11.54
C ASP A 73 12.00 21.46 12.10
N PHE A 74 12.21 20.63 13.12
CA PHE A 74 13.55 20.31 13.61
C PHE A 74 14.39 19.64 12.52
N ALA A 75 13.88 18.57 11.91
CA ALA A 75 14.62 17.79 10.93
C ALA A 75 15.05 18.64 9.73
N VAL A 76 14.14 19.48 9.23
CA VAL A 76 14.43 20.41 8.11
C VAL A 76 15.52 21.40 8.50
N LYS A 77 15.38 22.10 9.64
CA LYS A 77 16.39 23.05 10.12
C LYS A 77 17.73 22.38 10.41
N TYR A 78 17.71 21.12 10.85
CA TYR A 78 18.92 20.37 11.13
C TYR A 78 19.68 20.04 9.85
N TYR A 79 19.00 19.55 8.81
CA TYR A 79 19.61 19.36 7.49
C TYR A 79 20.16 20.66 6.88
N GLN A 80 19.44 21.78 7.05
CA GLN A 80 19.91 23.10 6.63
C GLN A 80 21.19 23.50 7.38
N LYS A 81 21.23 23.27 8.69
CA LYS A 81 22.42 23.52 9.53
C LYS A 81 23.63 22.68 9.08
N LEU A 82 23.40 21.47 8.58
CA LEU A 82 24.43 20.59 8.02
C LEU A 82 24.83 20.94 6.57
N GLY A 83 24.27 22.00 6.00
CA GLY A 83 24.66 22.52 4.69
C GLY A 83 23.81 22.04 3.51
N MET A 84 22.70 21.33 3.74
CA MET A 84 21.79 20.97 2.65
C MET A 84 20.97 22.19 2.20
N PRO A 85 20.98 22.56 0.91
CA PRO A 85 20.16 23.64 0.38
C PRO A 85 18.66 23.29 0.42
N ALA A 86 17.82 24.26 0.77
CA ALA A 86 16.37 24.07 0.86
C ALA A 86 15.74 23.53 -0.45
N ASN A 87 16.18 24.03 -1.61
CA ASN A 87 15.70 23.60 -2.92
C ASN A 87 16.08 22.16 -3.29
N LYS A 88 16.98 21.51 -2.54
CA LYS A 88 17.29 20.07 -2.66
C LYS A 88 16.53 19.20 -1.66
N MET A 89 15.69 19.78 -0.82
CA MET A 89 14.88 19.05 0.17
C MET A 89 13.47 18.80 -0.35
N MET A 90 13.12 17.53 -0.53
CA MET A 90 11.73 17.09 -0.71
C MET A 90 11.20 16.64 0.65
N LEU A 91 10.21 17.35 1.18
CA LEU A 91 9.61 17.02 2.47
C LEU A 91 8.76 15.76 2.34
N GLY A 92 9.07 14.71 3.12
CA GLY A 92 8.33 13.46 3.12
C GLY A 92 7.00 13.56 3.85
N LEU A 93 5.92 13.19 3.18
CA LEU A 93 4.55 13.24 3.67
C LEU A 93 3.92 11.84 3.58
N GLY A 94 3.55 11.29 4.74
CA GLY A 94 2.97 9.96 4.84
C GLY A 94 1.46 9.97 4.61
N THR A 95 0.92 9.14 3.72
CA THR A 95 -0.54 8.91 3.58
C THR A 95 -1.00 7.75 4.47
N TYR A 96 -0.46 7.70 5.67
CA TYR A 96 -0.71 6.67 6.68
C TYR A 96 -0.53 7.30 8.07
N GLY A 97 -0.74 6.51 9.11
CA GLY A 97 -0.43 6.87 10.47
C GLY A 97 0.12 5.72 11.28
N ARG A 98 0.54 6.03 12.51
CA ARG A 98 1.03 5.04 13.47
C ARG A 98 0.38 5.17 14.84
N GLY A 99 0.31 4.05 15.55
CA GLY A 99 -0.11 3.96 16.94
C GLY A 99 -0.79 2.63 17.23
N ASP A 100 -1.45 2.49 18.38
CA ASP A 100 -2.04 1.23 18.84
C ASP A 100 -3.36 0.91 18.11
N THR A 101 -3.25 0.57 16.85
CA THR A 101 -4.34 0.15 15.98
C THR A 101 -4.17 -1.31 15.60
N PRO A 102 -5.26 -2.10 15.60
CA PRO A 102 -5.19 -3.47 15.12
C PRO A 102 -4.92 -3.49 13.62
N ALA A 103 -4.29 -4.57 13.14
CA ALA A 103 -4.19 -4.85 11.72
C ALA A 103 -5.59 -4.91 11.09
N MET A 104 -5.82 -4.15 10.02
CA MET A 104 -7.14 -4.09 9.36
C MET A 104 -7.06 -4.66 7.94
N PRO A 105 -7.83 -5.73 7.61
CA PRO A 105 -7.75 -6.34 6.28
C PRO A 105 -8.80 -5.80 5.29
N TYR A 106 -9.35 -4.59 5.51
CA TYR A 106 -10.55 -4.09 4.82
C TYR A 106 -10.47 -4.06 3.29
N THR A 107 -9.26 -4.08 2.72
CA THR A 107 -9.03 -3.98 1.27
C THR A 107 -8.45 -5.26 0.65
N GLY A 108 -8.52 -6.40 1.36
CA GLY A 108 -7.93 -7.67 0.89
C GLY A 108 -6.41 -7.74 1.07
N PHE A 109 -5.79 -6.70 1.65
CA PHE A 109 -4.40 -6.70 2.08
C PHE A 109 -4.30 -7.15 3.53
N LYS A 110 -3.24 -7.89 3.86
CA LYS A 110 -2.93 -8.20 5.26
C LYS A 110 -2.47 -6.91 5.93
N GLY A 111 -3.31 -6.34 6.79
CA GLY A 111 -2.95 -5.16 7.57
C GLY A 111 -1.77 -5.44 8.52
N GLU A 112 -1.12 -4.37 8.97
CA GLU A 112 -0.04 -4.42 9.97
C GLU A 112 -0.52 -3.75 11.25
N SER A 113 -0.34 -4.42 12.39
CA SER A 113 -0.66 -3.81 13.69
C SER A 113 0.32 -2.66 13.94
N GLY A 114 -0.18 -1.51 14.40
CA GLY A 114 0.69 -0.35 14.60
C GLY A 114 0.64 0.67 13.46
N PHE A 115 0.00 0.33 12.34
CA PHE A 115 0.06 1.06 11.09
C PHE A 115 -1.34 1.18 10.48
N VAL A 116 -1.70 2.36 9.98
CA VAL A 116 -3.03 2.62 9.43
C VAL A 116 -2.94 3.46 8.16
N ALA A 117 -3.39 2.94 7.02
CA ALA A 117 -3.47 3.73 5.79
C ALA A 117 -4.51 4.85 5.92
N TYR A 118 -4.41 5.92 5.12
CA TYR A 118 -5.35 7.02 5.21
C TYR A 118 -6.79 6.59 4.97
N TYR A 119 -7.04 5.75 3.96
CA TYR A 119 -8.39 5.22 3.71
C TYR A 119 -8.93 4.39 4.88
N GLU A 120 -8.06 3.69 5.63
CA GLU A 120 -8.43 2.93 6.83
C GLU A 120 -8.80 3.83 8.00
N SER A 121 -8.10 4.96 8.16
CA SER A 121 -8.46 5.97 9.15
C SER A 121 -9.88 6.49 8.93
N CYS A 122 -10.29 6.69 7.67
CA CYS A 122 -11.65 7.11 7.32
C CYS A 122 -12.68 6.05 7.72
N ILE A 123 -12.36 4.76 7.55
CA ILE A 123 -13.21 3.66 8.00
C ILE A 123 -13.35 3.67 9.53
N GLN A 124 -12.25 3.80 10.28
CA GLN A 124 -12.28 3.84 11.74
C GLN A 124 -13.13 5.02 12.25
N ILE A 125 -12.93 6.20 11.68
CA ILE A 125 -13.64 7.42 12.09
C ILE A 125 -15.13 7.31 11.73
N VAL A 126 -15.46 6.98 10.48
CA VAL A 126 -16.83 7.06 9.98
C VAL A 126 -17.65 5.81 10.28
N CYS A 127 -17.08 4.62 10.05
CA CYS A 127 -17.80 3.35 10.14
C CYS A 127 -17.73 2.73 11.54
N GLU A 128 -16.59 2.83 12.22
CA GLU A 128 -16.42 2.37 13.61
C GLU A 128 -16.76 3.43 14.65
N LYS A 129 -17.12 4.64 14.21
CA LYS A 129 -17.52 5.77 15.06
C LYS A 129 -16.42 6.22 16.03
N MET A 130 -15.15 6.02 15.66
CA MET A 130 -14.02 6.62 16.35
C MET A 130 -14.02 8.14 16.15
N LYS A 131 -13.34 8.87 17.04
CA LYS A 131 -13.26 10.34 16.94
C LYS A 131 -11.98 10.74 16.25
N GLU A 132 -12.02 11.80 15.45
CA GLU A 132 -10.82 12.55 15.08
C GLU A 132 -10.65 13.72 16.05
N THR A 133 -9.45 13.88 16.61
CA THR A 133 -9.09 15.01 17.48
C THR A 133 -7.89 15.75 16.90
N TRP A 134 -7.87 17.07 17.01
CA TRP A 134 -6.81 17.91 16.43
C TRP A 134 -5.86 18.44 17.50
N ASP A 135 -4.54 18.28 17.29
CA ASP A 135 -3.52 18.98 18.06
C ASP A 135 -3.15 20.29 17.36
N ALA A 136 -3.50 21.41 17.98
CA ALA A 136 -3.28 22.75 17.42
C ALA A 136 -1.83 23.23 17.47
N LYS A 137 -0.99 22.68 18.36
CA LYS A 137 0.43 23.04 18.42
C LYS A 137 1.23 22.26 17.38
N GLN A 138 0.98 20.95 17.31
CA GLN A 138 1.68 20.03 16.41
C GLN A 138 1.14 20.05 14.97
N LEU A 139 -0.07 20.63 14.77
CA LEU A 139 -0.76 20.78 13.50
C LEU A 139 -1.09 19.45 12.80
N VAL A 140 -1.56 18.48 13.58
CA VAL A 140 -1.85 17.12 13.13
C VAL A 140 -3.07 16.53 13.85
N PRO A 141 -3.82 15.61 13.21
CA PRO A 141 -4.92 14.91 13.85
C PRO A 141 -4.48 13.60 14.53
N PHE A 142 -5.33 13.11 15.43
CA PHE A 142 -5.27 11.77 15.98
C PHE A 142 -6.63 11.09 15.80
N ILE A 143 -6.60 9.78 15.53
CA ILE A 143 -7.75 8.92 15.79
C ILE A 143 -7.79 8.66 17.30
N THR A 144 -8.94 8.89 17.89
CA THR A 144 -9.17 8.81 19.33
C THR A 144 -10.29 7.81 19.63
N GLY A 145 -10.00 6.90 20.56
CA GLY A 145 -10.92 5.84 20.96
C GLY A 145 -12.10 6.33 21.83
N PRO A 146 -13.01 5.43 22.21
CA PRO A 146 -14.23 5.76 22.97
C PRO A 146 -13.96 6.42 24.33
N TYR A 147 -12.80 6.16 24.95
CA TYR A 147 -12.38 6.74 26.23
C TYR A 147 -11.55 8.03 26.09
N ASN A 148 -11.62 8.70 24.93
CA ASN A 148 -10.90 9.95 24.66
C ASN A 148 -9.37 9.84 24.72
N GLN A 149 -8.83 8.64 24.48
CA GLN A 149 -7.39 8.37 24.41
C GLN A 149 -6.94 8.28 22.95
N PRO A 150 -5.86 8.98 22.55
CA PRO A 150 -5.29 8.85 21.21
C PRO A 150 -4.92 7.39 20.92
N LYS A 151 -5.32 6.90 19.76
CA LYS A 151 -5.02 5.54 19.27
C LYS A 151 -3.95 5.56 18.20
N ALA A 152 -4.08 6.43 17.21
CA ALA A 152 -3.06 6.63 16.19
C ALA A 152 -2.94 8.10 15.81
N GLY A 153 -1.72 8.55 15.55
CA GLY A 153 -1.45 9.79 14.84
C GLY A 153 -1.53 9.53 13.34
N VAL A 154 -2.38 10.26 12.63
CA VAL A 154 -2.67 10.07 11.21
C VAL A 154 -2.57 11.41 10.47
N GLU A 155 -2.62 11.38 9.15
CA GLU A 155 -2.76 12.60 8.36
C GLU A 155 -4.20 12.84 7.91
N ASN A 156 -4.54 14.10 7.66
CA ASN A 156 -5.78 14.47 6.95
C ASN A 156 -5.54 15.64 5.99
N VAL A 157 -6.58 16.02 5.24
CA VAL A 157 -6.51 17.16 4.29
C VAL A 157 -6.02 18.44 4.98
N ARG A 158 -6.42 18.67 6.24
CA ARG A 158 -6.01 19.87 6.98
C ARG A 158 -4.53 19.87 7.32
N SER A 159 -3.98 18.79 7.88
CA SER A 159 -2.54 18.69 8.19
C SER A 159 -1.68 18.73 6.93
N MET A 160 -2.08 18.04 5.86
CA MET A 160 -1.39 18.07 4.56
C MET A 160 -1.34 19.48 3.97
N LYS A 161 -2.40 20.28 4.14
CA LYS A 161 -2.41 21.69 3.75
C LYS A 161 -1.42 22.53 4.55
N TYR A 162 -1.30 22.31 5.87
CA TYR A 162 -0.29 23.01 6.69
C TYR A 162 1.13 22.65 6.25
N LYS A 163 1.41 21.37 6.05
CA LYS A 163 2.72 20.87 5.62
C LYS A 163 3.09 21.32 4.20
N ALA A 164 2.14 21.38 3.28
CA ALA A 164 2.36 21.93 1.95
C ALA A 164 2.62 23.45 1.97
N ASN A 165 1.99 24.20 2.87
CA ASN A 165 2.34 25.60 3.07
C ASN A 165 3.72 25.77 3.71
N TYR A 166 4.09 24.88 4.64
CA TYR A 166 5.42 24.86 5.24
C TYR A 166 6.52 24.68 4.18
N ILE A 167 6.33 23.78 3.20
CA ILE A 167 7.23 23.63 2.04
C ILE A 167 7.46 24.97 1.34
N LYS A 168 6.38 25.70 1.03
CA LYS A 168 6.46 27.01 0.35
C LYS A 168 7.14 28.07 1.21
N GLN A 169 6.77 28.15 2.49
CA GLN A 169 7.29 29.17 3.42
C GLN A 169 8.78 29.00 3.68
N ASN A 170 9.29 27.76 3.63
CA ASN A 170 10.70 27.44 3.86
C ASN A 170 11.49 27.25 2.55
N ASN A 171 10.89 27.56 1.39
CA ASN A 171 11.51 27.41 0.07
C ASN A 171 12.10 26.01 -0.17
N LEU A 172 11.42 24.97 0.32
CA LEU A 172 11.85 23.59 0.08
C LEU A 172 11.63 23.22 -1.39
N GLY A 173 12.39 22.25 -1.89
CA GLY A 173 12.35 21.79 -3.28
C GLY A 173 11.01 21.17 -3.69
N GLY A 174 10.25 20.63 -2.73
CA GLY A 174 8.95 20.04 -2.99
C GLY A 174 8.49 19.07 -1.91
N ALA A 175 7.60 18.15 -2.28
CA ALA A 175 7.10 17.09 -1.44
C ALA A 175 7.46 15.72 -2.02
N MET A 176 7.81 14.77 -1.15
CA MET A 176 7.83 13.34 -1.45
C MET A 176 6.67 12.68 -0.70
N ILE A 177 6.02 11.69 -1.32
CA ILE A 177 4.84 11.02 -0.75
C ILE A 177 5.14 9.56 -0.48
N TRP A 178 4.83 9.11 0.74
CA TRP A 178 4.80 7.70 1.11
C TRP A 178 3.37 7.32 1.55
N THR A 179 2.50 6.79 0.68
CA THR A 179 2.69 6.36 -0.72
C THR A 179 1.46 6.73 -1.55
N LEU A 180 1.40 6.32 -2.81
CA LEU A 180 0.21 6.52 -3.65
C LEU A 180 -0.96 5.63 -3.19
N ASP A 181 -0.66 4.37 -2.86
CA ASP A 181 -1.63 3.31 -2.59
C ASP A 181 -2.32 3.39 -1.22
N MET A 182 -1.79 4.20 -0.30
CA MET A 182 -2.38 4.40 1.03
C MET A 182 -3.25 5.65 1.16
N ASP A 183 -3.26 6.54 0.17
CA ASP A 183 -4.28 7.60 0.07
C ASP A 183 -5.65 6.98 -0.28
N ASP A 184 -6.75 7.75 -0.23
CA ASP A 184 -8.04 7.30 -0.78
C ASP A 184 -8.01 7.36 -2.32
N PHE A 185 -7.19 6.51 -2.93
CA PHE A 185 -6.91 6.51 -4.37
C PHE A 185 -8.15 6.20 -5.21
N ARG A 186 -9.11 5.45 -4.65
CA ARG A 186 -10.41 5.16 -5.30
C ARG A 186 -11.46 6.22 -5.02
N GLY A 187 -11.30 7.03 -3.97
CA GLY A 187 -12.27 8.04 -3.53
C GLY A 187 -13.53 7.44 -2.91
N GLN A 188 -13.43 6.24 -2.35
CA GLN A 188 -14.57 5.45 -1.87
C GLN A 188 -14.74 5.51 -0.34
N PHE A 189 -13.69 5.87 0.41
CA PHE A 189 -13.65 5.69 1.86
C PHE A 189 -13.88 6.97 2.65
N CYS A 190 -13.45 8.11 2.12
CA CYS A 190 -13.43 9.37 2.88
C CYS A 190 -14.46 10.41 2.42
N CYS A 191 -15.13 10.20 1.26
CA CYS A 191 -16.01 11.19 0.59
C CYS A 191 -15.31 12.50 0.19
N GLN A 192 -13.99 12.44 -0.03
CA GLN A 192 -13.16 13.59 -0.40
C GLN A 192 -12.68 13.51 -1.87
N GLY A 193 -13.18 12.53 -2.63
CA GLY A 193 -12.75 12.23 -3.99
C GLY A 193 -11.46 11.42 -4.04
N LYS A 194 -10.96 11.13 -5.24
CA LYS A 194 -9.72 10.35 -5.45
C LYS A 194 -8.48 11.13 -5.04
N PHE A 195 -7.56 10.48 -4.33
CA PHE A 195 -6.26 11.02 -3.89
C PHE A 195 -6.38 12.35 -3.11
N PRO A 196 -7.21 12.43 -2.07
CA PRO A 196 -7.47 13.69 -1.37
C PRO A 196 -6.21 14.26 -0.71
N LEU A 197 -5.34 13.46 -0.10
CA LEU A 197 -4.13 13.99 0.54
C LEU A 197 -3.15 14.53 -0.51
N ILE A 198 -2.90 13.75 -1.56
CA ILE A 198 -1.94 14.13 -2.61
C ILE A 198 -2.45 15.33 -3.42
N LYS A 199 -3.75 15.38 -3.74
CA LYS A 199 -4.35 16.55 -4.40
C LYS A 199 -4.25 17.81 -3.55
N THR A 200 -4.36 17.68 -2.23
CA THR A 200 -4.20 18.82 -1.32
C THR A 200 -2.80 19.42 -1.46
N ILE A 201 -1.78 18.57 -1.42
CA ILE A 201 -0.38 18.98 -1.55
C ILE A 201 -0.16 19.64 -2.91
N LYS A 202 -0.57 18.98 -3.99
CA LYS A 202 -0.47 19.52 -5.35
C LYS A 202 -1.16 20.89 -5.48
N ALA A 203 -2.38 21.01 -4.97
CA ALA A 203 -3.15 22.25 -5.05
C ALA A 203 -2.46 23.42 -4.33
N VAL A 204 -1.86 23.18 -3.15
CA VAL A 204 -1.14 24.23 -2.40
C VAL A 204 0.15 24.62 -3.10
N LEU A 205 0.97 23.64 -3.51
CA LEU A 205 2.27 23.90 -4.14
C LEU A 205 2.11 24.65 -5.47
N HIS A 206 1.10 24.31 -6.28
CA HIS A 206 0.83 24.98 -7.56
C HIS A 206 -0.14 26.17 -7.46
N GLY A 207 -0.55 26.58 -6.26
CA GLY A 207 -1.47 27.72 -6.07
C GLY A 207 -2.89 27.49 -6.59
N GLN A 208 -3.28 26.24 -6.83
CA GLN A 208 -4.59 25.83 -7.33
C GLN A 208 -5.59 25.59 -6.19
N LEU A 209 -5.73 26.55 -5.26
CA LEU A 209 -6.52 26.37 -4.02
C LEU A 209 -8.00 26.06 -4.28
N LYS A 210 -8.53 26.39 -5.46
CA LYS A 210 -9.89 26.03 -5.91
C LYS A 210 -10.08 24.52 -6.09
N LEU A 211 -9.00 23.76 -6.24
CA LEU A 211 -9.01 22.30 -6.44
C LEU A 211 -8.84 21.53 -5.11
N LEU A 212 -8.84 22.21 -3.97
CA LEU A 212 -8.74 21.56 -2.68
C LEU A 212 -9.91 20.60 -2.45
N PRO A 213 -9.64 19.36 -2.01
CA PRO A 213 -10.66 18.46 -1.52
C PRO A 213 -11.41 19.05 -0.32
N LYS A 214 -12.59 18.49 -0.03
CA LYS A 214 -13.32 18.83 1.20
C LYS A 214 -12.51 18.37 2.41
N GLU A 215 -12.39 19.21 3.44
CA GLU A 215 -11.72 18.80 4.69
C GLU A 215 -12.55 17.80 5.50
N LYS A 216 -13.88 17.89 5.44
CA LYS A 216 -14.78 17.00 6.18
C LYS A 216 -14.89 15.63 5.50
N MET A 217 -14.78 14.58 6.30
CA MET A 217 -15.11 13.20 5.91
C MET A 217 -16.63 12.99 5.76
N CYS A 218 -17.01 11.82 5.28
CA CYS A 218 -18.42 11.38 5.20
C CYS A 218 -19.13 11.50 6.56
N SER A 219 -20.43 11.84 6.55
CA SER A 219 -21.28 11.79 7.75
C SER A 219 -21.80 10.39 8.08
N THR A 220 -21.73 9.46 7.12
CA THR A 220 -22.18 8.07 7.22
C THR A 220 -21.20 7.16 6.51
N CYS A 221 -21.08 5.90 6.97
CA CYS A 221 -20.17 4.91 6.38
C CYS A 221 -20.46 4.73 4.87
N PRO A 222 -19.54 5.12 3.98
CA PRO A 222 -19.81 5.24 2.54
C PRO A 222 -19.68 3.92 1.77
N THR A 223 -18.98 2.93 2.32
CA THR A 223 -18.65 1.72 1.57
C THR A 223 -19.64 0.59 1.84
N LYS A 224 -20.15 -0.01 0.75
CA LYS A 224 -20.75 -1.35 0.80
C LYS A 224 -19.68 -2.38 1.13
N GLU A 225 -18.44 -2.18 0.67
CA GLU A 225 -17.31 -3.07 0.95
C GLU A 225 -17.03 -3.24 2.46
N TYR A 226 -17.26 -2.22 3.29
CA TYR A 226 -17.15 -2.37 4.76
C TYR A 226 -18.25 -3.27 5.34
N LYS A 227 -19.45 -3.25 4.76
CA LYS A 227 -20.58 -4.09 5.21
C LYS A 227 -20.38 -5.55 4.83
N ASP A 228 -19.79 -5.81 3.66
CA ASP A 228 -19.50 -7.15 3.18
C ASP A 228 -18.29 -7.79 3.90
N PHE A 229 -17.40 -6.96 4.49
CA PHE A 229 -16.21 -7.43 5.21
C PHE A 229 -16.43 -7.76 6.68
N LYS A 230 -17.46 -7.23 7.36
CA LYS A 230 -17.76 -7.67 8.73
C LYS A 230 -18.14 -9.15 8.69
N PRO A 231 -17.35 -10.08 9.29
CA PRO A 231 -17.92 -11.35 9.65
C PRO A 231 -19.08 -11.00 10.59
N ASN A 232 -20.26 -11.51 10.29
CA ASN A 232 -21.44 -11.29 11.08
C ASN A 232 -21.13 -11.69 12.54
N SER A 233 -20.82 -10.71 13.40
CA SER A 233 -20.61 -10.92 14.83
C SER A 233 -21.98 -11.06 15.47
N GLN A 234 -22.65 -12.16 15.11
CA GLN A 234 -23.89 -12.69 15.65
C GLN A 234 -24.24 -13.97 14.86
N SER A 235 -23.42 -15.00 15.01
CA SER A 235 -23.93 -16.37 14.93
C SER A 235 -23.32 -17.16 16.06
N GLN A 236 -24.16 -17.56 17.01
CA GLN A 236 -23.83 -18.59 18.00
C GLN A 236 -23.38 -19.86 17.29
N PRO A 237 -22.54 -20.70 17.93
CA PRO A 237 -22.15 -21.97 17.33
C PRO A 237 -23.37 -22.88 17.22
N GLN A 238 -23.91 -23.03 16.01
CA GLN A 238 -24.79 -24.14 15.68
C GLN A 238 -23.91 -25.39 15.52
N THR A 239 -24.14 -26.36 16.39
CA THR A 239 -23.65 -27.72 16.30
C THR A 239 -23.97 -28.29 14.92
N THR A 240 -22.94 -28.63 14.15
CA THR A 240 -23.07 -29.30 12.86
C THR A 240 -23.22 -30.80 13.08
N GLU A 241 -24.44 -31.31 12.87
CA GLU A 241 -24.62 -32.70 12.50
C GLU A 241 -24.01 -32.94 11.11
N LYS A 242 -23.35 -34.08 11.00
CA LYS A 242 -22.57 -34.55 9.85
C LYS A 242 -23.50 -34.89 8.67
N PRO A 243 -23.42 -34.22 7.50
CA PRO A 243 -24.17 -34.68 6.34
C PRO A 243 -23.39 -35.75 5.58
N THR A 244 -24.03 -36.89 5.43
CA THR A 244 -23.62 -38.05 4.64
C THR A 244 -23.65 -37.73 3.14
N LYS A 245 -22.59 -38.17 2.46
CA LYS A 245 -22.41 -38.18 1.01
C LYS A 245 -23.65 -38.66 0.25
N LYS A 246 -24.08 -37.92 -0.79
CA LYS A 246 -24.55 -38.51 -2.05
C LYS A 246 -24.09 -37.64 -3.23
N SER A 247 -23.15 -38.17 -3.99
CA SER A 247 -22.74 -37.63 -5.28
C SER A 247 -23.81 -37.92 -6.33
N LYS A 248 -24.03 -36.96 -7.22
CA LYS A 248 -24.53 -37.22 -8.58
C LYS A 248 -23.46 -36.75 -9.55
N LYS A 249 -22.86 -37.73 -10.23
CA LYS A 249 -21.93 -37.52 -11.36
C LYS A 249 -22.69 -36.90 -12.52
N SER A 250 -22.14 -35.85 -13.12
CA SER A 250 -22.40 -35.43 -14.49
C SER A 250 -21.09 -35.57 -15.26
N LYS A 251 -21.10 -36.37 -16.32
CA LYS A 251 -20.00 -36.53 -17.28
C LYS A 251 -19.90 -35.30 -18.16
N ARG A 252 -18.68 -34.81 -18.44
CA ARG A 252 -18.28 -34.20 -19.72
C ARG A 252 -16.77 -34.27 -19.83
N ASP A 253 -16.33 -34.76 -20.98
CA ASP A 253 -14.96 -35.03 -21.38
C ASP A 253 -14.33 -33.77 -22.00
N ALA A 254 -13.10 -33.43 -21.56
CA ALA A 254 -12.03 -32.64 -22.20
C ALA A 254 -11.08 -32.18 -21.07
N GLU A 255 -10.11 -33.02 -20.70
CA GLU A 255 -9.27 -32.88 -19.50
C GLU A 255 -8.21 -31.77 -19.66
N GLY A 256 -8.50 -30.60 -19.09
CA GLY A 256 -7.47 -29.66 -18.63
C GLY A 256 -7.21 -29.85 -17.13
N PRO A 257 -6.08 -29.36 -16.59
CA PRO A 257 -5.75 -29.50 -15.17
C PRO A 257 -6.84 -28.84 -14.32
N THR A 258 -7.30 -29.53 -13.27
CA THR A 258 -8.16 -28.90 -12.27
C THR A 258 -7.31 -27.96 -11.41
N PRO A 259 -7.90 -27.03 -10.64
CA PRO A 259 -7.16 -26.17 -9.72
C PRO A 259 -6.20 -26.93 -8.79
N GLU A 260 -6.51 -28.18 -8.46
CA GLU A 260 -5.69 -29.07 -7.64
C GLU A 260 -4.41 -29.57 -8.35
N ASP A 261 -4.39 -29.65 -9.68
CA ASP A 261 -3.33 -30.32 -10.45
C ASP A 261 -2.33 -29.34 -11.11
N VAL A 262 -2.63 -28.03 -11.10
CA VAL A 262 -1.87 -26.98 -11.82
C VAL A 262 -0.36 -27.02 -11.53
N CYS A 263 0.04 -27.20 -10.27
CA CYS A 263 1.46 -27.20 -9.89
C CYS A 263 2.16 -28.54 -10.09
N GLU A 264 1.42 -29.66 -10.16
CA GLU A 264 1.99 -30.98 -10.39
C GLU A 264 2.42 -31.15 -11.85
N GLU A 265 1.66 -30.58 -12.79
CA GLU A 265 1.90 -30.73 -14.23
C GLU A 265 2.85 -29.67 -14.83
N LEU A 266 2.86 -28.45 -14.29
CA LEU A 266 3.44 -27.28 -14.98
C LEU A 266 4.83 -26.82 -14.51
N LYS A 267 5.42 -27.49 -13.51
CA LYS A 267 6.73 -27.12 -12.90
C LYS A 267 6.72 -25.76 -12.18
N ASP A 268 7.87 -25.40 -11.59
CA ASP A 268 8.07 -24.13 -10.89
C ASP A 268 7.73 -22.93 -11.77
N GLY A 269 6.93 -22.01 -11.22
CA GLY A 269 6.53 -20.81 -11.95
C GLY A 269 5.20 -20.22 -11.54
N GLN A 270 4.74 -19.24 -12.34
CA GLN A 270 3.42 -18.65 -12.24
C GLN A 270 2.52 -19.22 -13.33
N TRP A 271 1.38 -19.77 -12.94
CA TRP A 271 0.47 -20.47 -13.83
C TRP A 271 -0.96 -19.95 -13.66
N PRO A 272 -1.73 -19.78 -14.75
CA PRO A 272 -3.09 -19.29 -14.65
C PRO A 272 -3.97 -20.21 -13.82
N ASP A 273 -4.94 -19.65 -13.10
CA ASP A 273 -6.00 -20.45 -12.51
C ASP A 273 -7.01 -20.85 -13.61
N PRO A 274 -7.24 -22.15 -13.84
CA PRO A 274 -8.14 -22.64 -14.89
C PRO A 274 -9.61 -22.32 -14.64
N THR A 275 -9.96 -21.76 -13.49
CA THR A 275 -11.35 -21.42 -13.11
C THR A 275 -11.57 -19.94 -12.86
N ASP A 276 -10.51 -19.12 -12.83
CA ASP A 276 -10.60 -17.70 -12.50
C ASP A 276 -9.47 -16.90 -13.15
N CYS A 277 -9.78 -16.17 -14.22
CA CYS A 277 -8.82 -15.33 -14.93
C CYS A 277 -8.18 -14.22 -14.06
N LYS A 278 -8.75 -13.91 -12.89
CA LYS A 278 -8.21 -12.92 -11.94
C LYS A 278 -7.20 -13.52 -10.97
N SER A 279 -6.93 -14.80 -11.06
CA SER A 279 -6.06 -15.51 -10.13
C SER A 279 -5.02 -16.34 -10.87
N TYR A 280 -3.95 -16.67 -10.16
CA TYR A 280 -2.87 -17.51 -10.65
C TYR A 280 -2.27 -18.32 -9.50
N PHE A 281 -1.59 -19.41 -9.83
CA PHE A 281 -0.86 -20.24 -8.90
C PHE A 281 0.63 -19.94 -8.98
N LEU A 282 1.24 -19.73 -7.80
CA LEU A 282 2.69 -19.80 -7.60
C LEU A 282 3.03 -21.24 -7.23
N CYS A 283 3.79 -21.90 -8.11
CA CYS A 283 4.27 -23.26 -7.92
C CYS A 283 5.76 -23.22 -7.56
N ARG A 284 6.12 -23.83 -6.42
CA ARG A 284 7.51 -23.99 -5.97
C ARG A 284 7.79 -25.40 -5.48
N GLY A 285 8.82 -26.04 -6.04
CA GLY A 285 9.36 -27.32 -5.60
C GLY A 285 10.24 -27.15 -4.37
N VAL A 286 10.07 -28.02 -3.36
CA VAL A 286 10.97 -28.09 -2.20
C VAL A 286 11.47 -29.53 -2.10
N GLY A 287 12.60 -29.82 -2.75
CA GLY A 287 13.11 -31.21 -2.85
C GLY A 287 12.28 -32.07 -3.80
N SER A 288 12.35 -33.41 -3.66
CA SER A 288 11.66 -34.38 -4.52
C SER A 288 10.14 -34.48 -4.30
N GLN A 289 9.54 -33.47 -3.65
CA GLN A 289 8.09 -33.30 -3.45
C GLN A 289 7.74 -31.82 -3.70
N TRP A 290 6.66 -31.54 -4.44
CA TRP A 290 6.21 -30.16 -4.71
C TRP A 290 5.74 -29.52 -3.41
N GLY A 291 6.38 -28.41 -3.02
CA GLY A 291 6.39 -27.94 -1.63
C GLY A 291 5.51 -26.74 -1.32
N GLU A 292 5.01 -26.00 -2.32
CA GLU A 292 4.06 -24.92 -2.07
C GLU A 292 3.27 -24.58 -3.34
N GLN A 293 1.96 -24.85 -3.31
CA GLN A 293 0.99 -24.29 -4.25
C GLN A 293 0.28 -23.14 -3.55
N LYS A 294 0.54 -21.91 -3.99
CA LYS A 294 -0.13 -20.73 -3.46
C LYS A 294 -0.96 -20.06 -4.53
N ARG A 295 -2.27 -19.99 -4.32
CA ARG A 295 -3.19 -19.22 -5.15
C ARG A 295 -3.08 -17.75 -4.79
N GLU A 296 -2.83 -16.90 -5.77
CA GLU A 296 -2.76 -15.45 -5.66
C GLU A 296 -3.83 -14.80 -6.53
N ILE A 297 -4.25 -13.60 -6.15
CA ILE A 297 -5.26 -12.82 -6.85
C ILE A 297 -4.59 -11.58 -7.44
N CYS A 298 -4.83 -11.32 -8.71
CA CYS A 298 -4.42 -10.10 -9.39
C CYS A 298 -5.10 -8.85 -8.80
N TYR A 299 -4.50 -7.69 -9.02
CA TYR A 299 -5.09 -6.41 -8.58
C TYR A 299 -6.51 -6.25 -9.14
N ALA A 300 -7.41 -5.62 -8.38
CA ALA A 300 -8.79 -5.42 -8.83
C ALA A 300 -8.84 -4.69 -10.18
N GLY A 301 -9.55 -5.28 -11.15
CA GLY A 301 -9.58 -4.76 -12.52
C GLY A 301 -8.38 -5.18 -13.38
N SER A 302 -7.63 -6.18 -12.97
CA SER A 302 -6.66 -6.88 -13.81
C SER A 302 -6.96 -8.38 -13.91
N TYR A 303 -6.46 -9.01 -14.97
CA TYR A 303 -6.46 -10.47 -15.16
C TYR A 303 -5.01 -10.95 -15.28
N PHE A 304 -4.77 -12.23 -15.00
CA PHE A 304 -3.45 -12.83 -15.17
C PHE A 304 -3.20 -13.17 -16.64
N ASP A 305 -2.16 -12.59 -17.24
CA ASP A 305 -1.72 -12.92 -18.60
C ASP A 305 -0.71 -14.08 -18.55
N PRO A 306 -1.03 -15.27 -19.10
CA PRO A 306 -0.15 -16.42 -19.07
C PRO A 306 1.06 -16.31 -19.99
N ASN A 307 1.05 -15.41 -20.99
CA ASN A 307 2.19 -15.17 -21.88
C ASN A 307 3.27 -14.35 -21.18
N ASP A 308 2.85 -13.25 -20.54
CA ASP A 308 3.75 -12.32 -19.87
C ASP A 308 3.97 -12.68 -18.40
N LYS A 309 3.29 -13.70 -17.88
CA LYS A 309 3.36 -14.17 -16.48
C LYS A 309 3.14 -13.02 -15.48
N THR A 310 2.21 -12.12 -15.78
CA THR A 310 1.93 -10.92 -14.98
C THR A 310 0.46 -10.54 -15.00
N CYS A 311 0.02 -9.78 -14.00
CA CYS A 311 -1.34 -9.24 -13.97
C CYS A 311 -1.47 -7.99 -14.85
N LYS A 312 -2.32 -8.04 -15.89
CA LYS A 312 -2.57 -6.92 -16.80
C LYS A 312 -3.83 -6.14 -16.44
N TRP A 313 -3.68 -4.84 -16.22
CA TRP A 313 -4.81 -3.97 -15.89
C TRP A 313 -5.65 -3.64 -17.13
N VAL A 314 -6.95 -3.92 -17.05
CA VAL A 314 -7.92 -3.59 -18.10
C VAL A 314 -9.17 -2.87 -17.57
N GLY A 315 -9.30 -2.72 -16.25
CA GLY A 315 -10.46 -2.17 -15.56
C GLY A 315 -11.50 -3.24 -15.23
N ALA A 316 -12.11 -3.16 -14.04
CA ALA A 316 -13.00 -4.21 -13.52
C ALA A 316 -14.22 -4.50 -14.40
N ASP A 317 -14.78 -3.46 -15.03
CA ASP A 317 -15.96 -3.58 -15.90
C ASP A 317 -15.64 -4.10 -17.31
N LYS A 318 -14.34 -4.33 -17.61
CA LYS A 318 -13.86 -4.77 -18.92
C LYS A 318 -13.27 -6.19 -18.89
N ILE A 319 -13.34 -6.88 -17.77
CA ILE A 319 -12.86 -8.27 -17.64
C ILE A 319 -14.02 -9.22 -17.88
N ASN A 320 -13.99 -9.92 -19.00
CA ASN A 320 -14.81 -11.09 -19.23
C ASN A 320 -14.00 -12.37 -18.90
N CYS A 321 -14.08 -12.84 -17.65
CA CYS A 321 -13.27 -14.00 -17.26
C CYS A 321 -13.71 -15.29 -17.94
N GLU A 322 -14.99 -15.45 -18.28
CA GLU A 322 -15.48 -16.65 -18.94
C GLU A 322 -14.80 -16.81 -20.30
N GLU A 323 -14.76 -15.73 -21.10
CA GLU A 323 -14.09 -15.72 -22.41
C GLU A 323 -12.56 -15.91 -22.31
N LEU A 324 -11.91 -15.31 -21.30
CA LEU A 324 -10.46 -15.43 -21.12
C LEU A 324 -10.03 -16.81 -20.62
N VAL A 325 -10.86 -17.47 -19.80
CA VAL A 325 -10.62 -18.84 -19.34
C VAL A 325 -10.91 -19.85 -20.46
N GLU A 326 -12.02 -19.69 -21.19
CA GLU A 326 -12.36 -20.56 -22.32
C GLU A 326 -11.39 -20.42 -23.50
N GLY A 327 -10.85 -19.22 -23.73
CA GLY A 327 -9.88 -18.95 -24.80
C GLY A 327 -8.44 -19.35 -24.48
N TYR A 328 -8.15 -19.83 -23.27
CA TYR A 328 -6.80 -20.25 -22.89
C TYR A 328 -6.50 -21.66 -23.39
N GLU A 329 -5.71 -21.78 -24.46
CA GLU A 329 -5.15 -23.07 -24.88
C GLU A 329 -4.01 -23.50 -23.95
N ASN A 330 -4.20 -24.64 -23.29
CA ASN A 330 -3.24 -25.20 -22.33
C ASN A 330 -1.93 -25.60 -23.04
N PRO A 331 -0.76 -25.07 -22.62
CA PRO A 331 0.53 -25.41 -23.21
C PRO A 331 0.96 -26.88 -23.03
N VAL A 332 0.28 -27.68 -22.19
CA VAL A 332 0.60 -29.11 -21.97
C VAL A 332 -0.09 -30.04 -22.97
N ALA A 333 -1.19 -29.60 -23.60
CA ALA A 333 -2.00 -30.45 -24.48
C ALA A 333 -1.28 -30.86 -25.79
N GLY A 334 -0.11 -30.27 -26.09
CA GLY A 334 0.65 -30.50 -27.32
C GLY A 334 1.77 -31.54 -27.25
N VAL A 335 2.02 -32.19 -26.11
CA VAL A 335 3.11 -33.19 -25.98
C VAL A 335 2.55 -34.61 -25.84
N THR A 336 1.80 -35.05 -26.85
CA THR A 336 1.52 -36.48 -27.07
C THR A 336 2.02 -36.92 -28.45
N GLY A 337 3.29 -36.62 -28.74
CA GLY A 337 4.05 -37.33 -29.75
C GLY A 337 4.78 -38.49 -29.08
N SER A 338 4.27 -39.71 -29.23
CA SER A 338 4.97 -40.93 -28.82
C SER A 338 6.42 -40.92 -29.33
N PRO A 339 7.44 -41.13 -28.47
CA PRO A 339 8.73 -41.60 -28.97
C PRO A 339 8.51 -43.01 -29.52
N GLY A 340 8.88 -43.21 -30.79
CA GLY A 340 8.86 -44.53 -31.41
C GLY A 340 9.71 -45.52 -30.62
N ASP A 341 9.17 -46.73 -30.48
CA ASP A 341 9.93 -47.91 -30.15
C ASP A 341 10.94 -48.16 -31.27
N ASP A 342 12.21 -47.82 -31.02
CA ASP A 342 13.35 -48.43 -31.70
C ASP A 342 14.42 -48.70 -30.62
N ALA A 343 14.23 -49.82 -29.93
CA ALA A 343 15.30 -50.53 -29.26
C ALA A 343 15.66 -51.73 -30.13
N ASP A 344 16.93 -51.78 -30.51
CA ASP A 344 17.61 -52.79 -31.32
C ASP A 344 17.25 -54.24 -30.97
N ASP A 345 17.14 -55.09 -31.98
CA ASP A 345 17.78 -56.42 -31.95
C ASP A 345 17.95 -57.01 -33.38
N VAL A 346 19.21 -57.32 -33.71
CA VAL A 346 19.74 -58.32 -34.67
C VAL A 346 19.49 -58.17 -36.17
#